data_AF-A0A7H4N8W7-F1
#
_entry.id   AF-A0A7H4N8W7-F1
#
_cell.length_a   1.000
_cell.length_b   1.000
_cell.length_c   1.000
_cell.angle_alpha   90.00
_cell.angle_beta   90.00
_cell.angle_gamma   90.00
#
_symmetry.space_group_name_H-M   'P 1'
#
loop_
_entity.id
_entity.type
_entity.pdbx_description
1 polymer ?
#
loop_
_entity_poly.entity_id
_entity_poly.type
_entity_poly.pdbx_seq_one_letter_code
_entity_poly.pdbx_strand_id
1 'polypeptide(L)'
;MLEPLGIPVSAIAAVGAAILFVVAKRGHAINTGKVLRGAPWQIVIFSLGMYLVVYGLRNAGLTEYLSDVLNLLADKGLLAATFGTGFLTAFLSSIMNNMPTVLIGALSIDGSTASGVIKEAMIYANVIGCDLGT
;
A
#
# COMPACT_ATOMS: atom_id res chain seq x y z
N MET A 1 8.99 -7.22 4.70
CA MET A 1 9.62 -7.84 5.88
C MET A 1 11.10 -7.47 5.96
N LEU A 2 11.40 -6.20 6.30
CA LEU A 2 12.73 -5.71 6.74
C LEU A 2 12.61 -5.14 8.17
N GLU A 3 11.71 -5.72 8.96
CA GLU A 3 11.48 -5.44 10.38
C GLU A 3 12.29 -6.25 11.41
N PRO A 4 13.17 -7.24 11.10
CA PRO A 4 13.81 -8.02 12.18
C PRO A 4 14.81 -7.23 13.06
N LEU A 5 15.20 -6.01 12.67
CA LEU A 5 16.16 -5.18 13.41
C LEU A 5 15.55 -3.91 14.03
N GLY A 6 14.24 -3.67 13.85
CA GLY A 6 13.55 -2.46 14.35
C GLY A 6 13.98 -1.14 13.69
N ILE A 7 14.84 -1.17 12.66
CA ILE A 7 15.27 0.03 11.94
C ILE A 7 14.25 0.34 10.84
N PRO A 8 13.60 1.53 10.85
CA PRO A 8 12.64 1.88 9.83
C PRO A 8 13.34 2.08 8.49
N VAL A 9 12.72 1.63 7.40
CA VAL A 9 13.24 1.78 6.03
C VAL A 9 13.53 3.26 5.70
N SER A 10 12.73 4.18 6.25
CA SER A 10 12.95 5.62 6.13
C SER A 10 14.29 6.08 6.72
N ALA A 11 14.76 5.48 7.82
CA ALA A 11 16.05 5.82 8.41
C ALA A 11 17.20 5.36 7.50
N ILE A 12 17.13 4.15 6.95
CA ILE A 12 18.14 3.64 6.02
C ILE A 12 18.19 4.53 4.76
N ALA A 13 17.03 4.86 4.20
CA ALA A 13 16.92 5.76 3.05
C ALA A 13 17.47 7.17 3.36
N ALA A 14 17.13 7.74 4.53
CA ALA A 14 17.59 9.06 4.93
C ALA A 14 19.11 9.11 5.15
N VAL A 15 19.69 8.09 5.78
CA VAL A 15 21.14 7.98 5.98
C VAL A 15 21.85 7.84 4.63
N GLY A 16 21.37 6.97 3.75
CA GLY A 16 21.91 6.83 2.39
C GLY A 16 21.85 8.14 1.61
N ALA A 17 20.71 8.82 1.62
CA ALA A 17 20.53 10.12 0.99
C ALA A 17 21.48 11.18 1.59
N ALA A 18 21.67 11.20 2.91
CA ALA A 18 22.56 12.13 3.59
C ALA A 18 24.03 11.90 3.21
N ILE A 19 24.49 10.65 3.15
CA ILE A 19 25.86 10.30 2.71
C ILE A 19 26.08 10.76 1.28
N LEU A 20 25.17 10.42 0.36
CA LEU A 20 25.24 10.83 -1.05
C LEU A 20 25.23 12.36 -1.18
N PHE A 21 24.42 13.05 -0.39
CA PHE A 21 24.36 14.50 -0.38
C PHE A 21 25.68 15.13 0.10
N VAL A 22 26.30 14.60 1.15
CA VAL A 22 27.59 15.08 1.66
C VAL A 22 28.70 14.87 0.63
N VAL A 23 28.75 13.70 -0.01
CA VAL A 23 29.73 13.39 -1.06
C VAL A 23 29.55 14.33 -2.26
N ALA A 24 28.31 14.50 -2.74
CA ALA A 24 28.01 15.39 -3.86
C ALA A 24 28.37 16.85 -3.55
N LYS A 25 28.11 17.31 -2.32
CA LYS A 25 28.45 18.68 -1.87
C LYS A 25 29.96 18.91 -1.80
N ARG A 26 30.73 17.92 -1.31
CA ARG A 26 32.19 18.00 -1.20
C ARG A 26 32.91 17.87 -2.54
N GLY A 27 32.38 17.08 -3.47
CA GLY A 27 33.00 16.83 -4.77
C GLY A 27 32.91 18.00 -5.77
N HIS A 28 32.07 19.01 -5.51
CA HIS A 28 31.78 20.19 -6.36
C HIS A 28 31.37 19.90 -7.83
N ALA A 29 31.47 18.66 -8.30
CA ALA A 29 31.08 18.20 -9.63
C ALA A 29 29.56 18.19 -9.84
N ILE A 30 28.77 18.16 -8.75
CA ILE A 30 27.31 18.06 -8.78
C ILE A 30 26.69 19.28 -8.10
N ASN A 31 25.82 19.99 -8.83
CA ASN A 31 25.02 21.06 -8.24
C ASN A 31 23.86 20.47 -7.43
N THR A 32 24.07 20.27 -6.14
CA THR A 32 23.09 19.68 -5.22
C THR A 32 21.77 20.45 -5.16
N GLY A 33 21.80 21.77 -5.35
CA GLY A 33 20.58 22.60 -5.42
C GLY A 33 19.72 22.31 -6.66
N LYS A 34 20.34 22.08 -7.81
CA LYS A 34 19.62 21.64 -9.03
C LYS A 34 19.04 20.24 -8.85
N VAL A 35 19.78 19.31 -8.26
CA VAL A 35 19.31 17.94 -8.00
C VAL A 35 18.10 17.95 -7.06
N LEU A 36 18.17 18.70 -5.96
CA LEU A 36 17.04 18.83 -5.03
C LEU A 36 15.82 19.43 -5.71
N ARG A 37 15.97 20.47 -6.54
CA ARG A 37 14.82 21.07 -7.25
C ARG A 37 14.27 20.19 -8.38
N GLY A 38 15.14 19.40 -9.01
CA GLY A 38 14.77 18.47 -10.09
C GLY A 38 14.22 17.14 -9.59
N ALA A 39 14.26 16.88 -8.28
CA ALA A 39 13.63 15.71 -7.70
C ALA A 39 12.12 15.72 -7.95
N PRO A 40 11.48 14.55 -8.17
CA PRO A 40 10.07 14.45 -8.50
C PRO A 40 9.17 14.64 -7.25
N TRP A 41 9.16 15.85 -6.68
CA TRP A 41 8.36 16.20 -5.49
C TRP A 41 6.86 15.95 -5.68
N GLN A 42 6.40 15.94 -6.93
CA GLN A 42 5.03 15.59 -7.30
C GLN A 42 4.63 14.21 -6.78
N ILE A 43 5.56 13.25 -6.72
CA ILE A 43 5.28 11.89 -6.20
C ILE A 43 4.93 11.92 -4.71
N VAL A 44 5.56 12.82 -3.93
CA VAL A 44 5.27 12.96 -2.49
C VAL A 44 3.88 13.55 -2.27
N ILE A 45 3.52 14.56 -3.05
CA ILE A 45 2.17 15.16 -2.97
C ILE A 45 1.13 14.15 -3.44
N PHE A 46 1.41 13.41 -4.51
CA PHE A 46 0.55 12.36 -5.01
C PHE A 46 0.32 11.27 -3.96
N SER A 47 1.38 10.75 -3.31
CA SER A 47 1.24 9.70 -2.29
C SER A 47 0.46 10.17 -1.05
N LEU A 48 0.64 11.43 -0.63
CA LEU A 48 -0.19 12.05 0.40
C LEU A 48 -1.67 12.15 -0.03
N GLY A 49 -1.92 12.56 -1.28
CA GLY A 49 -3.26 12.60 -1.86
C GLY A 49 -3.93 11.23 -1.87
N MET A 50 -3.21 10.18 -2.27
CA MET A 50 -3.74 8.81 -2.24
C MET A 50 -4.10 8.37 -0.82
N TYR A 51 -3.26 8.69 0.17
CA TYR A 51 -3.55 8.39 1.57
C TYR A 51 -4.82 9.12 2.05
N LEU A 52 -4.98 10.40 1.72
CA LEU A 52 -6.19 11.15 2.05
C LEU A 52 -7.45 10.55 1.39
N VAL A 53 -7.37 10.13 0.13
CA VAL A 53 -8.50 9.47 -0.56
C VAL A 53 -8.89 8.17 0.13
N VAL A 54 -7.90 7.31 0.44
CA VAL A 54 -8.13 6.03 1.13
C VAL A 54 -8.81 6.27 2.49
N TYR A 55 -8.28 7.17 3.30
CA TYR A 55 -8.85 7.46 4.62
C TYR A 55 -10.18 8.21 4.55
N GLY A 56 -10.40 9.01 3.50
CA GLY A 56 -11.69 9.63 3.22
C GLY A 56 -12.77 8.59 2.90
N LEU A 57 -12.46 7.61 2.05
CA LEU A 57 -13.36 6.50 1.72
C LEU A 57 -13.61 5.59 2.94
N ARG A 58 -12.57 5.34 3.74
CA ARG A 58 -12.70 4.65 5.04
C ARG A 58 -13.69 5.39 5.94
N ASN A 59 -13.54 6.70 6.11
CA ASN A 59 -14.44 7.50 6.94
C ASN A 59 -15.86 7.61 6.36
N ALA A 60 -16.02 7.39 5.05
CA ALA A 60 -17.32 7.30 4.37
C ALA A 60 -17.98 5.91 4.49
N GLY A 61 -17.32 4.92 5.12
CA GLY A 61 -17.88 3.59 5.37
C GLY A 61 -17.56 2.53 4.31
N LEU A 62 -16.71 2.83 3.31
CA LEU A 62 -16.39 1.87 2.25
C LEU A 62 -15.70 0.62 2.80
N THR A 63 -14.77 0.81 3.75
CA THR A 63 -14.02 -0.29 4.35
C THR A 63 -14.89 -1.23 5.15
N GLU A 64 -15.91 -0.71 5.83
CA GLU A 64 -16.89 -1.48 6.59
C GLU A 64 -17.74 -2.33 5.64
N TYR A 65 -18.26 -1.73 4.56
CA TYR A 65 -19.00 -2.47 3.53
C TYR A 65 -18.17 -3.60 2.92
N LEU A 66 -16.90 -3.32 2.59
CA LEU A 66 -16.00 -4.34 2.08
C LEU A 66 -15.70 -5.41 3.13
N SER A 67 -15.54 -5.03 4.40
CA SER A 67 -15.33 -5.99 5.51
C SER A 67 -16.50 -6.97 5.62
N ASP A 68 -17.74 -6.51 5.47
CA ASP A 68 -18.93 -7.37 5.48
C ASP A 68 -18.96 -8.33 4.30
N VAL A 69 -18.61 -7.87 3.10
CA VAL A 69 -18.49 -8.75 1.91
C VAL A 69 -17.40 -9.79 2.13
N LEU A 70 -16.27 -9.39 2.70
CA LEU A 70 -15.15 -10.26 3.01
C LEU A 70 -15.51 -11.30 4.09
N ASN A 71 -16.31 -10.93 5.09
CA ASN A 71 -16.86 -11.86 6.09
C ASN A 71 -17.70 -12.96 5.42
N LEU A 72 -18.61 -12.58 4.52
CA LEU A 72 -19.43 -13.53 3.77
C LEU A 72 -18.59 -14.50 2.92
N LEU A 73 -17.45 -14.03 2.40
CA LEU A 73 -16.53 -14.88 1.65
C LEU A 73 -15.72 -15.80 2.56
N ALA A 74 -15.31 -15.31 3.73
CA ALA A 74 -14.61 -16.09 4.75
C ALA A 74 -15.48 -17.24 5.30
N ASP A 75 -16.76 -16.98 5.54
CA ASP A 75 -17.73 -17.99 6.01
C ASP A 75 -17.94 -19.12 4.99
N LYS A 76 -17.73 -18.85 3.69
CA LYS A 76 -17.79 -19.84 2.61
C LYS A 76 -16.49 -20.66 2.45
N GLY A 77 -15.49 -20.38 3.26
CA GLY A 77 -14.24 -21.13 3.35
C GLY A 77 -13.10 -20.58 2.50
N LEU A 78 -11.93 -21.20 2.63
CA LEU A 78 -10.65 -20.70 2.13
C LEU A 78 -10.64 -20.36 0.63
N LEU A 79 -11.20 -21.22 -0.23
CA LEU A 79 -11.20 -20.99 -1.67
C LEU A 79 -12.09 -19.80 -2.05
N ALA A 80 -13.29 -19.70 -1.46
CA ALA A 80 -14.20 -18.59 -1.69
C ALA A 80 -13.59 -17.27 -1.21
N ALA A 81 -12.97 -17.26 -0.04
CA ALA A 81 -12.24 -16.12 0.49
C ALA A 81 -11.09 -15.69 -0.43
N THR A 82 -10.28 -16.65 -0.91
CA THR A 82 -9.11 -16.37 -1.76
C THR A 82 -9.53 -15.79 -3.11
N PHE A 83 -10.37 -16.52 -3.87
CA PHE A 83 -10.77 -16.08 -5.21
C PHE A 83 -11.69 -14.85 -5.16
N GLY A 84 -12.61 -14.81 -4.19
CA GLY A 84 -13.54 -13.69 -4.01
C GLY A 84 -12.80 -12.40 -3.66
N THR A 85 -11.85 -12.46 -2.72
CA THR A 85 -11.01 -11.30 -2.37
C THR A 85 -10.17 -10.86 -3.56
N GLY A 86 -9.50 -11.79 -4.26
CA GLY A 86 -8.67 -11.45 -5.41
C GLY A 86 -9.46 -10.78 -6.54
N PHE A 87 -10.66 -11.27 -6.85
CA PHE A 87 -11.53 -10.68 -7.87
C PHE A 87 -12.08 -9.30 -7.44
N LEU A 88 -12.57 -9.19 -6.19
CA LEU A 88 -13.05 -7.94 -5.63
C LEU A 88 -11.96 -6.87 -5.68
N THR A 89 -10.76 -7.24 -5.27
CA THR A 89 -9.61 -6.35 -5.26
C THR A 89 -9.16 -5.97 -6.66
N ALA A 90 -9.11 -6.91 -7.61
CA ALA A 90 -8.76 -6.60 -9.00
C ALA A 90 -9.75 -5.61 -9.63
N PHE A 91 -11.05 -5.80 -9.37
CA PHE A 91 -12.09 -4.87 -9.80
C PHE A 91 -11.88 -3.47 -9.22
N LEU A 92 -11.68 -3.36 -7.90
CA LEU A 92 -11.42 -2.07 -7.24
C LEU A 92 -10.15 -1.39 -7.79
N SER A 93 -9.10 -2.17 -8.08
CA SER A 93 -7.82 -1.68 -8.60
C SER A 93 -7.94 -1.08 -9.99
N SER A 94 -8.78 -1.68 -10.85
CA SER A 94 -9.07 -1.14 -12.20
C SER A 94 -9.69 0.27 -12.19
N ILE A 95 -10.33 0.65 -11.09
CA ILE A 95 -10.96 1.96 -10.92
C ILE A 95 -10.01 2.93 -10.23
N MET A 96 -9.34 2.50 -9.15
CA MET A 96 -8.62 3.38 -8.23
C MET A 96 -7.09 3.36 -8.35
N ASN A 97 -6.51 2.43 -9.13
CA ASN A 97 -5.07 2.08 -9.18
C ASN A 97 -4.62 1.11 -8.07
N ASN A 98 -3.38 0.58 -8.14
CA ASN A 98 -2.93 -0.49 -7.23
C ASN A 98 -2.69 0.01 -5.80
N MET A 99 -1.96 1.11 -5.61
CA MET A 99 -1.52 1.56 -4.28
C MET A 99 -2.69 1.89 -3.31
N PRO A 100 -3.73 2.64 -3.71
CA PRO A 100 -4.88 2.91 -2.84
C PRO A 100 -5.71 1.65 -2.59
N THR A 101 -5.87 0.82 -3.62
CA THR A 101 -6.68 -0.40 -3.53
C THR A 101 -6.06 -1.40 -2.58
N VAL A 102 -4.74 -1.59 -2.63
CA VAL A 102 -4.02 -2.45 -1.69
C VAL A 102 -4.31 -2.00 -0.26
N LEU A 103 -4.24 -0.70 0.03
CA LEU A 103 -4.48 -0.14 1.35
C LEU A 103 -5.94 -0.30 1.80
N ILE A 104 -6.91 -0.01 0.94
CA ILE A 104 -8.34 -0.20 1.23
C ILE A 104 -8.65 -1.66 1.51
N GLY A 105 -8.14 -2.57 0.67
CA GLY A 105 -8.32 -4.01 0.85
C GLY A 105 -7.66 -4.51 2.14
N ALA A 106 -6.45 -4.07 2.46
CA ALA A 106 -5.78 -4.43 3.71
C ALA A 106 -6.56 -3.95 4.95
N LEU A 107 -7.07 -2.72 4.93
CA LEU A 107 -7.92 -2.18 6.01
C LEU A 107 -9.24 -2.95 6.14
N SER A 108 -9.82 -3.37 5.03
CA SER A 108 -11.08 -4.14 5.01
C SER A 108 -10.88 -5.59 5.48
N ILE A 109 -9.77 -6.22 5.11
CA ILE A 109 -9.39 -7.56 5.62
C ILE A 109 -9.09 -7.48 7.12
N ASP A 110 -8.46 -6.41 7.58
CA ASP A 110 -8.18 -6.22 9.00
C ASP A 110 -9.45 -5.95 9.82
N GLY A 111 -10.43 -5.25 9.24
CA GLY A 111 -11.77 -5.04 9.82
C GLY A 111 -12.70 -6.26 9.74
N SER A 112 -12.35 -7.28 8.95
CA SER A 112 -13.12 -8.53 8.83
C SER A 112 -12.89 -9.46 10.02
N THR A 113 -13.80 -10.42 10.23
CA THR A 113 -13.69 -11.49 11.24
C THR A 113 -12.78 -12.64 10.78
N ALA A 114 -12.25 -12.57 9.55
CA ALA A 114 -11.35 -13.59 9.00
C ALA A 114 -10.10 -13.75 9.89
N SER A 115 -9.75 -14.99 10.20
CA SER A 115 -8.59 -15.30 11.04
C SER A 115 -7.80 -16.49 10.50
N GLY A 116 -6.57 -16.64 11.00
CA GLY A 116 -5.65 -17.71 10.60
C GLY A 116 -5.38 -17.73 9.09
N VAL A 117 -5.36 -18.94 8.52
CA VAL A 117 -5.01 -19.20 7.11
C VAL A 117 -5.95 -18.46 6.14
N ILE A 118 -7.22 -18.25 6.50
CA ILE A 118 -8.17 -17.51 5.65
C ILE A 118 -7.74 -16.05 5.53
N LYS A 119 -7.39 -15.39 6.63
CA LYS A 119 -6.91 -13.99 6.61
C LYS A 119 -5.63 -13.87 5.79
N GLU A 120 -4.67 -14.77 5.96
CA GLU A 120 -3.44 -14.78 5.17
C GLU A 120 -3.71 -14.95 3.67
N ALA A 121 -4.57 -15.89 3.30
CA ALA A 121 -4.94 -16.12 1.91
C ALA A 121 -5.62 -14.89 1.29
N MET A 122 -6.47 -14.19 2.04
CA MET A 122 -7.08 -12.93 1.61
C MET A 122 -6.06 -11.82 1.43
N ILE A 123 -5.05 -11.71 2.32
CA ILE A 123 -3.96 -10.73 2.16
C ILE A 123 -3.18 -10.99 0.86
N TYR A 124 -2.81 -12.24 0.60
CA TYR A 124 -2.12 -12.60 -0.65
C TYR A 124 -3.00 -12.36 -1.87
N ALA A 125 -4.26 -12.76 -1.82
CA ALA A 125 -5.21 -12.53 -2.89
C ALA A 125 -5.44 -11.04 -3.17
N ASN A 126 -5.44 -10.19 -2.14
CA ASN A 126 -5.54 -8.75 -2.28
C ASN A 126 -4.33 -8.16 -3.00
N VAL A 127 -3.11 -8.56 -2.65
CA VAL A 127 -1.92 -8.08 -3.36
C VAL A 127 -1.93 -8.52 -4.82
N ILE A 128 -2.18 -9.82 -5.08
CA ILE A 128 -2.22 -10.37 -6.44
C ILE A 128 -3.35 -9.72 -7.27
N GLY A 129 -4.54 -9.57 -6.67
CA GLY A 129 -5.68 -8.93 -7.32
C GLY A 129 -5.40 -7.48 -7.69
N CYS A 130 -4.78 -6.71 -6.79
CA CYS A 130 -4.41 -5.32 -7.08
C CYS A 130 -3.52 -5.20 -8.31
N ASP A 131 -2.51 -6.06 -8.42
CA ASP A 131 -1.56 -6.03 -9.53
C ASP A 131 -2.17 -6.53 -10.85
N LEU A 132 -3.17 -7.42 -10.80
CA LEU A 132 -3.91 -7.87 -11.98
C LEU A 132 -4.91 -6.83 -12.51
N GLY A 133 -5.42 -5.95 -11.64
CA GLY A 133 -6.45 -4.98 -11.98
C GLY A 133 -5.94 -3.67 -12.58
N THR A 134 -4.64 -3.39 -12.50
CA THR A 134 -3.98 -2.22 -13.10
C THR A 134 -3.55 -2.44 -14.55
#